data_AF-A0AAW7WFC7-F1
#
_entry.id   AF-A0AAW7WFC7-F1
#
_cell.length_a   1.000
_cell.length_b   1.000
_cell.length_c   1.000
_cell.angle_alpha   90.00
_cell.angle_beta   90.00
_cell.angle_gamma   90.00
#
_symmetry.space_group_name_H-M   'P 1'
#
loop_
_entity.id
_entity.type
_entity.pdbx_description
1 polymer ?
#
loop_
_entity_poly.entity_id
_entity_poly.type
_entity_poly.pdbx_seq_one_letter_code
_entity_poly.pdbx_strand_id
1 'polypeptide(L)'
;MSASQGFGAASLNDAPVSFSRTRNAAAKAALSNGEFLRQSCASMKIAIGPRNHEDCPHGVTAQRYAPDDSAALATAISAAYRQVFGNAHVMDNERSAELEARYGNGELTTRDFVRGLAKTSFYKARFFEAVAPQRGIELNLKHLLGRPPVDHAEMSAHIALLASGGHDAVIDFIVDGAEYAEVFGDDVVPYTRSFTSAAGIPNNSFARMATLERGFAISDSAIGSRSQLANALARNTTAYIQLPSGASFTGGAQSSGLGTTAQFASKKRASSDGGDSTPIRNDAYVGFGLGQREQEVFQRCPGDTADQINGLIRATYRQVMGNPHLMESERAMSAESRYAEGYLSTRELVRAIALSPEYSRRFFETNAPYRFVELNFKHFLGRAPKSQAELSEHIQILANDGYEAEINSYLDSAEYQNTFGEDTVPYMRILSEQGRAQVAFNRHLSLAEGFAASDAVLNSASLVTSVATNSVPSGWRTTTTRTNRNGAVAGSPAATTKRFRIVVQAQPRGGRQRTPNASYLVSGKDMSSQMKYIHARGGRIVSITEVM
;
A
#
# COMPACT_ATOMS: atom_id res chain seq x y z
N MET A 1 18.98 3.34 36.38
CA MET A 1 18.34 3.50 35.06
C MET A 1 18.38 2.12 34.40
N SER A 2 17.24 1.44 34.34
CA SER A 2 17.16 0.12 33.69
C SER A 2 17.32 0.33 32.19
N ALA A 3 18.33 -0.29 31.57
CA ALA A 3 18.47 -0.28 30.12
C ALA A 3 17.14 -0.77 29.52
N SER A 4 16.57 -0.01 28.57
CA SER A 4 15.40 -0.47 27.83
C SER A 4 15.77 -1.76 27.11
N GLN A 5 15.38 -2.89 27.70
CA GLN A 5 15.46 -4.21 27.07
C GLN A 5 14.72 -4.12 25.74
N GLY A 6 15.44 -4.33 24.64
CA GLY A 6 15.00 -4.03 23.28
C GLY A 6 13.82 -4.88 22.80
N PHE A 7 13.38 -4.57 21.58
CA PHE A 7 12.35 -5.30 20.84
C PHE A 7 12.61 -6.81 20.83
N GLY A 8 11.68 -7.61 21.39
CA GLY A 8 11.61 -9.07 21.21
C GLY A 8 12.79 -9.90 21.73
N ALA A 9 13.75 -9.32 22.45
CA ALA A 9 14.95 -10.04 22.88
C ALA A 9 14.84 -10.66 24.30
N ALA A 10 13.84 -10.25 25.09
CA ALA A 10 13.56 -10.84 26.40
C ALA A 10 12.31 -11.72 26.29
N SER A 11 12.47 -13.03 26.43
CA SER A 11 11.35 -13.94 26.66
C SER A 11 10.72 -13.64 28.01
N LEU A 12 9.40 -13.87 28.17
CA LEU A 12 8.74 -13.67 29.47
C LEU A 12 9.31 -14.58 30.58
N ASN A 13 9.95 -15.68 30.17
CA ASN A 13 10.68 -16.60 31.03
C ASN A 13 12.13 -16.66 30.54
N ASP A 14 13.12 -16.38 31.41
CA ASP A 14 14.55 -16.32 31.04
C ASP A 14 15.14 -17.66 30.58
N ALA A 15 14.48 -18.79 30.93
CA ALA A 15 14.87 -20.15 30.58
C ALA A 15 13.63 -21.08 30.54
N PRO A 16 13.69 -22.22 29.85
CA PRO A 16 12.61 -23.22 29.90
C PRO A 16 12.42 -23.72 31.33
N VAL A 17 11.24 -23.47 31.89
CA VAL A 17 10.86 -23.92 33.24
C VAL A 17 10.21 -25.30 33.13
N SER A 18 10.66 -26.24 33.95
CA SER A 18 10.10 -27.58 34.04
C SER A 18 9.77 -27.94 35.47
N PHE A 19 8.75 -28.79 35.65
CA PHE A 19 8.34 -29.30 36.94
C PHE A 19 7.64 -30.64 36.74
N SER A 20 7.90 -31.58 37.63
CA SER A 20 7.18 -32.85 37.64
C SER A 20 6.88 -33.27 39.08
N ARG A 21 5.86 -34.10 39.25
CA ARG A 21 5.62 -34.87 40.49
C ARG A 21 5.31 -36.34 40.20
N THR A 22 5.19 -36.68 38.92
CA THR A 22 4.62 -37.93 38.41
C THR A 22 5.65 -38.79 37.69
N ARG A 23 6.95 -38.51 37.84
CA ARG A 23 8.04 -39.21 37.14
C ARG A 23 8.04 -40.74 37.28
N ASN A 24 7.44 -41.26 38.35
CA ASN A 24 7.32 -42.70 38.61
C ASN A 24 5.87 -43.22 38.55
N ALA A 25 4.92 -42.44 38.01
CA ALA A 25 3.55 -42.90 37.86
C ALA A 25 3.48 -44.02 36.80
N ALA A 26 2.86 -45.15 37.14
CA ALA A 26 2.64 -46.25 36.19
C ALA A 26 1.92 -45.75 34.93
N ALA A 27 2.34 -46.23 33.76
CA ALA A 27 1.71 -45.88 32.49
C ALA A 27 0.21 -46.21 32.53
N LYS A 28 -0.63 -45.17 32.61
CA LYS A 28 -2.08 -45.32 32.57
C LYS A 28 -2.49 -45.74 31.16
N ALA A 29 -3.45 -46.65 31.04
CA ALA A 29 -4.03 -47.02 29.75
C ALA A 29 -4.60 -45.77 29.06
N ALA A 30 -4.31 -45.59 27.77
CA ALA A 30 -4.87 -44.49 26.98
C ALA A 30 -6.40 -44.59 26.94
N LEU A 31 -7.07 -43.50 27.33
CA LEU A 31 -8.53 -43.39 27.34
C LEU A 31 -9.06 -42.72 26.06
N SER A 32 -8.20 -42.05 25.29
CA SER A 32 -8.55 -41.41 24.03
C SER A 32 -7.61 -41.79 22.90
N ASN A 33 -8.07 -41.62 21.66
CA ASN A 33 -7.25 -41.83 20.47
C ASN A 33 -6.01 -40.90 20.45
N GLY A 34 -6.14 -39.66 20.96
CA GLY A 34 -5.03 -38.72 21.08
C GLY A 34 -3.97 -39.19 22.08
N GLU A 35 -4.40 -39.72 23.24
CA GLU A 35 -3.51 -40.32 24.22
C GLU A 35 -2.81 -41.57 23.67
N PHE A 36 -3.53 -42.40 22.91
CA PHE A 36 -2.96 -43.60 22.29
C PHE A 36 -1.87 -43.25 21.26
N LEU A 37 -2.18 -42.34 20.34
CA LEU A 37 -1.21 -41.87 19.34
C LEU A 37 0.02 -41.23 20.00
N ARG A 38 -0.17 -40.51 21.10
CA ARG A 38 0.93 -39.94 21.88
C ARG A 38 1.78 -40.98 22.57
N GLN A 39 1.17 -41.94 23.28
CA GLN A 39 1.90 -43.04 23.92
C GLN A 39 2.71 -43.82 22.88
N SER A 40 2.13 -44.03 21.69
CA SER A 40 2.84 -44.58 20.54
C SER A 40 4.01 -43.69 20.11
N CYS A 41 3.82 -42.38 19.90
CA CYS A 41 4.90 -41.44 19.53
C CYS A 41 6.03 -41.37 20.57
N ALA A 42 5.70 -41.30 21.86
CA ALA A 42 6.65 -41.30 22.96
C ALA A 42 7.47 -42.62 23.00
N SER A 43 6.83 -43.75 22.69
CA SER A 43 7.50 -45.05 22.62
C SER A 43 8.41 -45.18 21.40
N MET A 44 8.03 -44.57 20.27
CA MET A 44 8.75 -44.67 19.00
C MET A 44 10.10 -43.92 19.04
N LYS A 45 10.26 -42.91 19.90
CA LYS A 45 11.45 -42.04 19.96
C LYS A 45 11.84 -41.44 18.60
N ILE A 46 10.89 -41.34 17.67
CA ILE A 46 11.06 -40.74 16.34
C ILE A 46 10.73 -39.25 16.46
N ALA A 47 11.63 -38.39 15.99
CA ALA A 47 11.44 -36.94 15.97
C ALA A 47 10.47 -36.53 14.85
N ILE A 48 9.40 -35.80 15.21
CA ILE A 48 8.37 -35.25 14.32
C ILE A 48 8.09 -33.80 14.78
N GLY A 49 8.98 -32.87 14.43
CA GLY A 49 8.83 -31.46 14.78
C GLY A 49 10.06 -30.60 14.45
N PRO A 50 9.89 -29.28 14.26
CA PRO A 50 11.01 -28.35 14.09
C PRO A 50 11.81 -28.16 15.39
N ARG A 51 13.15 -28.18 15.31
CA ARG A 51 14.09 -28.28 16.46
C ARG A 51 14.96 -27.04 16.61
N ASN A 52 15.29 -26.65 17.85
CA ASN A 52 16.29 -25.60 18.08
C ASN A 52 17.65 -25.99 17.49
N HIS A 53 18.30 -25.10 16.73
CA HIS A 53 19.60 -25.41 16.09
C HIS A 53 20.75 -25.60 17.10
N GLU A 54 20.64 -25.02 18.30
CA GLU A 54 21.61 -25.19 19.39
C GLU A 54 21.55 -26.59 20.02
N ASP A 55 20.39 -27.25 19.94
CA ASP A 55 20.18 -28.63 20.40
C ASP A 55 20.24 -29.57 19.17
N CYS A 56 21.39 -30.21 18.94
CA CYS A 56 21.65 -31.09 17.79
C CYS A 56 20.57 -32.21 17.58
N PRO A 57 20.39 -32.73 16.34
CA PRO A 57 19.19 -33.40 15.83
C PRO A 57 19.00 -34.87 16.27
N HIS A 58 19.57 -35.29 17.40
CA HIS A 58 19.42 -36.67 17.92
C HIS A 58 18.77 -36.73 19.31
N GLY A 59 18.58 -35.60 19.99
CA GLY A 59 17.93 -35.54 21.31
C GLY A 59 16.48 -35.09 21.23
N VAL A 60 15.59 -35.74 21.99
CA VAL A 60 14.26 -35.19 22.30
C VAL A 60 14.46 -34.17 23.42
N THR A 61 14.00 -32.91 23.26
CA THR A 61 14.17 -31.85 24.27
C THR A 61 13.44 -32.17 25.58
N ALA A 62 12.44 -33.05 25.53
CA ALA A 62 11.72 -33.57 26.69
C ALA A 62 12.57 -34.42 27.67
N GLN A 63 13.82 -34.77 27.35
CA GLN A 63 14.69 -35.56 28.26
C GLN A 63 15.42 -34.71 29.33
N ARG A 64 15.00 -33.46 29.54
CA ARG A 64 15.58 -32.60 30.58
C ARG A 64 15.01 -32.95 31.96
N TYR A 65 15.86 -32.98 32.97
CA TYR A 65 15.45 -33.22 34.35
C TYR A 65 14.50 -32.10 34.82
N ALA A 66 13.28 -32.47 35.21
CA ALA A 66 12.32 -31.57 35.85
C ALA A 66 12.45 -31.64 37.37
N PRO A 67 12.65 -30.54 38.11
CA PRO A 67 12.65 -30.55 39.57
C PRO A 67 11.24 -30.74 40.19
N ASP A 68 11.17 -31.37 41.36
CA ASP A 68 9.90 -31.64 42.09
C ASP A 68 9.73 -30.74 43.34
N ASP A 69 10.62 -29.76 43.53
CA ASP A 69 10.62 -28.87 44.69
C ASP A 69 9.42 -27.90 44.68
N SER A 70 8.98 -27.51 45.87
CA SER A 70 7.99 -26.46 46.11
C SER A 70 8.33 -25.13 45.43
N ALA A 71 9.60 -24.74 45.40
CA ALA A 71 10.05 -23.54 44.70
C ALA A 71 9.89 -23.68 43.18
N ALA A 72 10.21 -24.86 42.64
CA ALA A 72 10.02 -25.17 41.22
C ALA A 72 8.54 -25.22 40.82
N LEU A 73 7.66 -25.69 41.71
CA LEU A 73 6.21 -25.64 41.51
C LEU A 73 5.75 -24.18 41.37
N ALA A 74 6.17 -23.31 42.29
CA ALA A 74 5.75 -21.91 42.28
C ALA A 74 6.25 -21.18 41.02
N THR A 75 7.50 -21.44 40.60
CA THR A 75 8.04 -20.87 39.36
C THR A 75 7.31 -21.40 38.14
N ALA A 76 7.02 -22.71 38.08
CA ALA A 76 6.26 -23.31 36.98
C ALA A 76 4.83 -22.75 36.85
N ILE A 77 4.12 -22.57 37.98
CA ILE A 77 2.81 -21.91 37.97
C ILE A 77 2.94 -20.48 37.42
N SER A 78 3.87 -19.69 37.95
CA SER A 78 4.05 -18.30 37.49
C SER A 78 4.43 -18.21 36.00
N ALA A 79 5.28 -19.12 35.53
CA ALA A 79 5.73 -19.20 34.14
C ALA A 79 4.60 -19.61 33.20
N ALA A 80 3.75 -20.57 33.61
CA ALA A 80 2.59 -21.01 32.84
C ALA A 80 1.55 -19.89 32.70
N TYR A 81 1.27 -19.15 33.77
CA TYR A 81 0.40 -17.97 33.69
C TYR A 81 0.97 -16.90 32.75
N ARG A 82 2.27 -16.58 32.85
CA ARG A 82 2.93 -15.63 31.94
C ARG A 82 2.88 -16.08 30.48
N GLN A 83 3.07 -17.36 30.20
CA GLN A 83 3.06 -17.87 28.84
C GLN A 83 1.64 -17.86 28.24
N VAL A 84 0.66 -18.44 28.94
CA VAL A 84 -0.70 -18.62 28.44
C VAL A 84 -1.44 -17.29 28.34
N PHE A 85 -1.29 -16.41 29.33
CA PHE A 85 -1.97 -15.11 29.34
C PHE A 85 -1.09 -13.97 28.79
N GLY A 86 0.17 -14.26 28.42
CA GLY A 86 1.12 -13.25 27.99
C GLY A 86 1.37 -12.20 29.07
N ASN A 87 1.47 -10.93 28.64
CA ASN A 87 1.60 -9.78 29.55
C ASN A 87 0.28 -9.34 30.19
N ALA A 88 -0.77 -10.14 30.10
CA ALA A 88 -2.02 -9.80 30.74
C ALA A 88 -1.87 -10.01 32.26
N HIS A 89 -2.03 -8.93 33.03
CA HIS A 89 -2.08 -9.04 34.48
C HIS A 89 -3.29 -9.91 34.88
N VAL A 90 -3.01 -10.99 35.59
CA VAL A 90 -4.00 -11.89 36.19
C VAL A 90 -4.05 -11.56 37.68
N MET A 91 -5.22 -11.16 38.16
CA MET A 91 -5.43 -10.88 39.58
C MET A 91 -5.61 -12.18 40.37
N ASP A 92 -5.37 -12.17 41.68
CA ASP A 92 -5.44 -13.39 42.51
C ASP A 92 -6.82 -14.07 42.48
N ASN A 93 -7.89 -13.31 42.30
CA ASN A 93 -9.26 -13.82 42.16
C ASN A 93 -9.58 -14.38 40.76
N GLU A 94 -8.81 -14.00 39.74
CA GLU A 94 -8.94 -14.50 38.36
C GLU A 94 -8.15 -15.81 38.17
N ARG A 95 -7.24 -16.14 39.10
CA ARG A 95 -6.49 -17.40 39.11
C ARG A 95 -7.37 -18.58 39.48
N SER A 96 -7.08 -19.73 38.89
CA SER A 96 -7.86 -20.95 39.07
C SER A 96 -7.27 -21.78 40.19
N ALA A 97 -7.68 -21.51 41.44
CA ALA A 97 -7.17 -22.22 42.63
C ALA A 97 -7.32 -23.75 42.53
N GLU A 98 -8.39 -24.23 41.88
CA GLU A 98 -8.62 -25.67 41.66
C GLU A 98 -7.55 -26.30 40.77
N LEU A 99 -7.18 -25.64 39.66
CA LEU A 99 -6.14 -26.15 38.75
C LEU A 99 -4.77 -26.12 39.43
N GLU A 100 -4.48 -25.07 40.20
CA GLU A 100 -3.23 -24.97 40.96
C GLU A 100 -3.12 -26.02 42.06
N ALA A 101 -4.22 -26.31 42.77
CA ALA A 101 -4.25 -27.35 43.80
C ALA A 101 -4.04 -28.75 43.22
N ARG A 102 -4.65 -29.04 42.05
CA ARG A 102 -4.49 -30.32 41.33
C ARG A 102 -3.12 -30.47 40.66
N TYR A 103 -2.44 -29.37 40.37
CA TYR A 103 -1.06 -29.34 39.83
C TYR A 103 0.03 -29.35 40.93
N GLY A 104 -0.21 -28.69 42.07
CA GLY A 104 0.15 -29.24 43.39
C GLY A 104 -0.44 -30.64 43.52
N ASN A 105 -0.34 -31.42 44.59
CA ASN A 105 -0.85 -32.82 44.61
C ASN A 105 -0.32 -33.83 43.54
N GLY A 106 0.12 -33.44 42.33
CA GLY A 106 0.56 -34.30 41.24
C GLY A 106 -0.57 -34.96 40.43
N GLU A 107 -1.81 -34.46 40.47
CA GLU A 107 -2.91 -35.04 39.68
C GLU A 107 -2.86 -34.64 38.21
N LEU A 108 -2.34 -33.44 37.91
CA LEU A 108 -2.17 -32.89 36.57
C LEU A 108 -0.69 -32.82 36.21
N THR A 109 -0.38 -33.14 34.95
CA THR A 109 0.93 -32.82 34.35
C THR A 109 1.01 -31.33 34.00
N THR A 110 2.20 -30.78 33.75
CA THR A 110 2.37 -29.38 33.31
C THR A 110 1.60 -29.10 32.03
N ARG A 111 1.58 -30.07 31.11
CA ARG A 111 0.74 -30.02 29.91
C ARG A 111 -0.75 -29.89 30.24
N ASP A 112 -1.27 -30.77 31.10
CA ASP A 112 -2.70 -30.79 31.41
C ASP A 112 -3.13 -29.54 32.20
N PHE A 113 -2.21 -29.00 33.00
CA PHE A 113 -2.37 -27.69 33.64
C PHE A 113 -2.47 -26.57 32.60
N VAL A 114 -1.56 -26.49 31.63
CA VAL A 114 -1.61 -25.51 30.53
C VAL A 114 -2.87 -25.67 29.68
N ARG A 115 -3.29 -26.91 29.38
CA ARG A 115 -4.57 -27.20 28.71
C ARG A 115 -5.75 -26.64 29.51
N GLY A 116 -5.75 -26.86 30.82
CA GLY A 116 -6.77 -26.32 31.73
C GLY A 116 -6.83 -24.79 31.69
N LEU A 117 -5.68 -24.11 31.78
CA LEU A 117 -5.59 -22.65 31.73
C LEU A 117 -6.17 -22.08 30.42
N ALA A 118 -5.84 -22.67 29.27
CA ALA A 118 -6.32 -22.20 27.96
C ALA A 118 -7.82 -22.48 27.70
N LYS A 119 -8.45 -23.36 28.51
CA LYS A 119 -9.89 -23.66 28.48
C LYS A 119 -10.71 -22.81 29.45
N THR A 120 -10.08 -22.07 30.35
CA THR A 120 -10.76 -21.20 31.31
C THR A 120 -11.64 -20.16 30.61
N SER A 121 -12.75 -19.79 31.24
CA SER A 121 -13.60 -18.69 30.77
C SER A 121 -12.82 -17.37 30.67
N PHE A 122 -11.87 -17.15 31.58
CA PHE A 122 -11.00 -15.97 31.56
C PHE A 122 -10.13 -15.89 30.30
N TYR A 123 -9.54 -17.01 29.87
CA TYR A 123 -8.79 -17.07 28.62
C TYR A 123 -9.71 -16.81 27.41
N LYS A 124 -10.88 -17.46 27.38
CA LYS A 124 -11.86 -17.32 26.29
C LYS A 124 -12.32 -15.88 26.12
N ALA A 125 -12.69 -15.20 27.21
CA ALA A 125 -13.17 -13.82 27.18
C ALA A 125 -12.15 -12.84 26.58
N ARG A 126 -10.85 -13.02 26.86
CA ARG A 126 -9.79 -12.09 26.41
C ARG A 126 -9.25 -12.39 25.02
N PHE A 127 -9.04 -13.65 24.68
CA PHE A 127 -8.29 -14.04 23.47
C PHE A 127 -9.13 -14.72 22.40
N PHE A 128 -10.36 -15.14 22.72
CA PHE A 128 -11.22 -15.85 21.78
C PHE A 128 -12.51 -15.07 21.45
N GLU A 129 -13.31 -14.69 22.44
CA GLU A 129 -14.65 -14.10 22.23
C GLU A 129 -14.60 -12.70 21.59
N ALA A 130 -13.63 -11.87 21.97
CA ALA A 130 -13.49 -10.50 21.48
C ALA A 130 -12.76 -10.39 20.13
N VAL A 131 -12.39 -11.52 19.53
CA VAL A 131 -11.34 -11.60 18.51
C VAL A 131 -11.82 -12.37 17.28
N ALA A 132 -11.34 -12.00 16.08
CA ALA A 132 -11.68 -12.74 14.87
C ALA A 132 -11.09 -14.17 14.90
N PRO A 133 -11.73 -15.19 14.30
CA PRO A 133 -11.26 -16.59 14.36
C PRO A 133 -9.79 -16.79 13.98
N GLN A 134 -9.33 -16.09 12.93
CA GLN A 134 -7.92 -16.12 12.48
C GLN A 134 -6.96 -15.60 13.57
N ARG A 135 -7.33 -14.50 14.24
CA ARG A 135 -6.52 -13.92 15.32
C ARG A 135 -6.56 -14.79 16.57
N GLY A 136 -7.70 -15.41 16.88
CA GLY A 136 -7.80 -16.37 17.98
C GLY A 136 -6.85 -17.55 17.79
N ILE A 137 -6.76 -18.10 16.57
CA ILE A 137 -5.84 -19.19 16.25
C ILE A 137 -4.37 -18.73 16.27
N GLU A 138 -4.06 -17.53 15.76
CA GLU A 138 -2.71 -16.94 15.89
C GLU A 138 -2.27 -16.87 17.35
N LEU A 139 -3.17 -16.43 18.23
CA LEU A 139 -2.91 -16.34 19.67
C LEU A 139 -2.79 -17.72 20.32
N ASN A 140 -3.65 -18.68 19.98
CA ASN A 140 -3.56 -20.05 20.50
C ASN A 140 -2.21 -20.70 20.14
N LEU A 141 -1.76 -20.57 18.88
CA LEU A 141 -0.47 -21.08 18.44
C LEU A 141 0.70 -20.36 19.13
N LYS A 142 0.59 -19.04 19.31
CA LYS A 142 1.57 -18.26 20.08
C LYS A 142 1.66 -18.72 21.54
N HIS A 143 0.54 -18.84 22.24
CA HIS A 143 0.51 -19.15 23.67
C HIS A 143 0.89 -20.62 23.95
N LEU A 144 0.43 -21.57 23.13
CA LEU A 144 0.62 -23.00 23.37
C LEU A 144 1.87 -23.58 22.70
N LEU A 145 2.21 -23.11 21.49
CA LEU A 145 3.35 -23.60 20.73
C LEU A 145 4.49 -22.58 20.63
N GLY A 146 4.33 -21.35 21.11
CA GLY A 146 5.41 -20.36 21.08
C GLY A 146 5.89 -20.01 19.66
N ARG A 147 5.05 -20.25 18.64
CA ARG A 147 5.39 -19.98 17.23
C ARG A 147 4.18 -19.41 16.47
N PRO A 148 4.40 -18.67 15.37
CA PRO A 148 3.32 -18.29 14.47
C PRO A 148 2.89 -19.48 13.58
N PRO A 149 1.73 -19.37 12.91
CA PRO A 149 1.33 -20.31 11.86
C PRO A 149 2.34 -20.30 10.69
N VAL A 150 2.70 -21.49 10.21
CA VAL A 150 3.66 -21.69 9.10
C VAL A 150 3.03 -21.27 7.79
N ASP A 151 1.82 -21.74 7.51
CA ASP A 151 1.16 -21.53 6.22
C ASP A 151 -0.34 -21.27 6.38
N HIS A 152 -0.94 -20.76 5.30
CA HIS A 152 -2.39 -20.59 5.22
C HIS A 152 -3.15 -21.91 5.35
N ALA A 153 -2.55 -23.03 4.92
CA ALA A 153 -3.15 -24.36 5.06
C ALA A 153 -3.35 -24.74 6.54
N GLU A 154 -2.33 -24.55 7.38
CA GLU A 154 -2.41 -24.79 8.83
C GLU A 154 -3.51 -23.92 9.47
N MET A 155 -3.52 -22.62 9.14
CA MET A 155 -4.56 -21.70 9.61
C MET A 155 -5.97 -22.18 9.21
N SER A 156 -6.15 -22.59 7.94
CA SER A 156 -7.45 -23.06 7.45
C SER A 156 -7.93 -24.34 8.13
N ALA A 157 -7.01 -25.26 8.45
CA ALA A 157 -7.33 -26.50 9.15
C ALA A 157 -7.81 -26.25 10.58
N HIS A 158 -7.14 -25.35 11.31
CA HIS A 158 -7.58 -24.95 12.65
C HIS A 158 -8.92 -24.19 12.63
N ILE A 159 -9.19 -23.35 11.61
CA ILE A 159 -10.49 -22.68 11.45
C ILE A 159 -11.60 -23.70 11.19
N ALA A 160 -11.34 -24.71 10.36
CA ALA A 160 -12.30 -25.77 10.09
C ALA A 160 -12.62 -26.56 11.38
N LEU A 161 -11.59 -26.90 12.16
CA LEU A 161 -11.74 -27.58 13.44
C LEU A 161 -12.51 -26.71 14.45
N LEU A 162 -12.20 -25.41 14.50
CA LEU A 162 -12.92 -24.46 15.34
C LEU A 162 -14.41 -24.40 14.99
N ALA A 163 -14.74 -24.43 13.70
CA ALA A 163 -16.13 -24.41 13.24
C ALA A 163 -16.89 -25.69 13.61
N SER A 164 -16.24 -26.85 13.61
CA SER A 164 -16.89 -28.14 13.93
C SER A 164 -16.93 -28.47 15.42
N GLY A 165 -15.86 -28.15 16.16
CA GLY A 165 -15.64 -28.62 17.53
C GLY A 165 -15.51 -27.52 18.59
N GLY A 166 -15.54 -26.25 18.18
CA GLY A 166 -15.37 -25.11 19.09
C GLY A 166 -13.94 -24.93 19.61
N HIS A 167 -13.76 -23.98 20.53
CA HIS A 167 -12.44 -23.59 21.06
C HIS A 167 -11.73 -24.74 21.79
N ASP A 168 -12.47 -25.48 22.62
CA ASP A 168 -11.87 -26.52 23.46
C ASP A 168 -11.27 -27.66 22.63
N ALA A 169 -11.89 -28.01 21.50
CA ALA A 169 -11.37 -28.97 20.56
C ALA A 169 -10.08 -28.49 19.87
N VAL A 170 -9.97 -27.18 19.57
CA VAL A 170 -8.74 -26.59 19.01
C VAL A 170 -7.59 -26.68 20.01
N ILE A 171 -7.86 -26.37 21.29
CA ILE A 171 -6.86 -26.49 22.36
C ILE A 171 -6.41 -27.93 22.52
N ASP A 172 -7.34 -28.89 22.55
CA ASP A 172 -7.01 -30.31 22.65
C ASP A 172 -6.18 -30.78 21.46
N PHE A 173 -6.56 -30.40 20.24
CA PHE A 173 -5.80 -30.74 19.04
C PHE A 173 -4.37 -30.20 19.05
N ILE A 174 -4.16 -28.95 19.52
CA ILE A 174 -2.82 -28.35 19.59
C ILE A 174 -1.97 -29.03 20.68
N VAL A 175 -2.53 -29.24 21.87
CA VAL A 175 -1.81 -29.80 23.03
C VAL A 175 -1.53 -31.29 22.85
N ASP A 176 -2.42 -32.02 22.19
CA ASP A 176 -2.25 -33.44 21.90
C ASP A 176 -1.39 -33.70 20.65
N GLY A 177 -1.02 -32.65 19.91
CA GLY A 177 -0.20 -32.73 18.72
C GLY A 177 1.20 -33.30 18.98
N ALA A 178 1.73 -34.00 17.98
CA ALA A 178 3.08 -34.58 18.03
C ALA A 178 4.16 -33.52 18.30
N GLU A 179 4.00 -32.32 17.74
CA GLU A 179 4.94 -31.21 17.94
C GLU A 179 5.01 -30.74 19.40
N TYR A 180 3.86 -30.67 20.09
CA TYR A 180 3.83 -30.28 21.51
C TYR A 180 4.53 -31.34 22.36
N ALA A 181 4.23 -32.62 22.09
CA ALA A 181 4.80 -33.75 22.81
C ALA A 181 6.33 -33.87 22.62
N GLU A 182 6.86 -33.59 21.43
CA GLU A 182 8.32 -33.63 21.21
C GLU A 182 9.03 -32.47 21.92
N VAL A 183 8.49 -31.25 21.78
CA VAL A 183 9.22 -30.06 22.20
C VAL A 183 9.09 -29.80 23.70
N PHE A 184 7.88 -29.91 24.25
CA PHE A 184 7.60 -29.64 25.65
C PHE A 184 7.37 -30.92 26.47
N GLY A 185 6.81 -31.96 25.86
CA GLY A 185 6.43 -33.18 26.59
C GLY A 185 5.35 -32.89 27.64
N ASP A 186 5.49 -33.53 28.80
CA ASP A 186 4.48 -33.47 29.87
C ASP A 186 4.88 -32.51 31.02
N ASP A 187 6.18 -32.20 31.14
CA ASP A 187 6.78 -31.55 32.31
C ASP A 187 7.35 -30.14 32.02
N VAL A 188 7.40 -29.69 30.76
CA VAL A 188 7.98 -28.38 30.40
C VAL A 188 6.87 -27.37 30.08
N VAL A 189 6.97 -26.17 30.66
CA VAL A 189 6.08 -25.05 30.34
C VAL A 189 6.40 -24.51 28.94
N PRO A 190 5.40 -24.25 28.08
CA PRO A 190 5.67 -23.67 26.76
C PRO A 190 6.42 -22.34 26.85
N TYR A 191 7.23 -22.07 25.83
CA TYR A 191 8.02 -20.85 25.70
C TYR A 191 8.10 -20.44 24.23
N THR A 192 8.48 -19.19 23.96
CA THR A 192 8.60 -18.65 22.61
C THR A 192 9.79 -19.28 21.87
N ARG A 193 9.54 -19.82 20.66
CA ARG A 193 10.53 -20.61 19.90
C ARG A 193 11.00 -19.93 18.62
N SER A 194 10.21 -19.03 18.06
CA SER A 194 10.46 -18.47 16.72
C SER A 194 11.41 -17.26 16.69
N PHE A 195 12.05 -16.92 17.80
CA PHE A 195 13.11 -15.91 17.85
C PHE A 195 14.50 -16.46 17.54
N THR A 196 14.66 -17.78 17.55
CA THR A 196 15.87 -18.48 17.13
C THR A 196 15.65 -19.19 15.81
N SER A 197 16.72 -19.40 15.04
CA SER A 197 16.68 -20.12 13.76
C SER A 197 16.55 -21.63 14.00
N ALA A 198 15.38 -22.10 14.40
CA ALA A 198 15.10 -23.52 14.58
C ALA A 198 15.06 -24.27 13.23
N ALA A 199 15.71 -25.44 13.16
CA ALA A 199 15.69 -26.33 12.01
C ALA A 199 14.27 -26.78 11.68
N GLY A 200 13.87 -26.64 10.42
CA GLY A 200 12.52 -26.97 9.94
C GLY A 200 11.51 -25.82 10.00
N ILE A 201 11.86 -24.67 10.57
CA ILE A 201 11.01 -23.46 10.55
C ILE A 201 11.49 -22.51 9.45
N PRO A 202 10.59 -21.96 8.61
CA PRO A 202 10.99 -20.96 7.63
C PRO A 202 11.45 -19.66 8.32
N ASN A 203 12.44 -18.97 7.72
CA ASN A 203 12.99 -17.73 8.27
C ASN A 203 11.94 -16.61 8.41
N ASN A 204 10.86 -16.66 7.63
CA ASN A 204 9.75 -15.71 7.75
C ASN A 204 8.98 -15.85 9.07
N SER A 205 9.08 -16.98 9.77
CA SER A 205 8.47 -17.19 11.08
C SER A 205 9.04 -16.26 12.13
N PHE A 206 10.32 -15.89 12.04
CA PHE A 206 10.90 -14.85 12.89
C PHE A 206 10.16 -13.51 12.72
N ALA A 207 10.03 -13.05 11.47
CA ALA A 207 9.34 -11.80 11.17
C ALA A 207 7.87 -11.85 11.60
N ARG A 208 7.18 -12.99 11.37
CA ARG A 208 5.79 -13.20 11.79
C ARG A 208 5.65 -13.22 13.32
N MET A 209 6.55 -13.89 14.03
CA MET A 209 6.54 -13.93 15.49
C MET A 209 6.76 -12.53 16.07
N ALA A 210 7.74 -11.80 15.52
CA ALA A 210 8.02 -10.42 15.87
C ALA A 210 6.79 -9.51 15.67
N THR A 211 5.99 -9.70 14.62
CA THR A 211 4.74 -8.95 14.44
C THR A 211 3.65 -9.29 15.47
N LEU A 212 3.62 -10.54 15.96
CA LEU A 212 2.66 -10.97 16.99
C LEU A 212 3.06 -10.51 18.39
N GLU A 213 4.35 -10.39 18.70
CA GLU A 213 4.82 -9.99 20.03
C GLU A 213 4.97 -8.48 20.22
N ARG A 214 5.30 -7.71 19.17
CA ARG A 214 5.48 -6.25 19.16
C ARG A 214 6.38 -5.67 20.28
N GLY A 215 5.94 -5.64 21.53
CA GLY A 215 6.70 -5.09 22.64
C GLY A 215 6.54 -5.91 23.91
N PHE A 216 7.62 -6.02 24.68
CA PHE A 216 7.65 -6.82 25.92
C PHE A 216 6.59 -6.40 26.94
N ALA A 217 6.15 -5.15 26.97
CA ALA A 217 5.14 -4.65 27.90
C ALA A 217 3.71 -4.62 27.33
N ILE A 218 3.52 -5.02 26.07
CA ILE A 218 2.22 -4.93 25.41
C ILE A 218 1.46 -6.24 25.63
N SER A 219 0.20 -6.16 26.07
CA SER A 219 -0.68 -7.31 26.17
C SER A 219 -1.26 -7.69 24.80
N ASP A 220 -1.42 -8.99 24.56
CA ASP A 220 -1.94 -9.51 23.29
C ASP A 220 -3.37 -9.08 22.98
N SER A 221 -4.17 -8.83 24.03
CA SER A 221 -5.52 -8.29 23.94
C SER A 221 -5.56 -6.81 23.55
N ALA A 222 -4.51 -6.02 23.87
CA ALA A 222 -4.44 -4.61 23.52
C ALA A 222 -4.09 -4.35 22.04
N ILE A 223 -3.59 -5.37 21.33
CA ILE A 223 -3.17 -5.27 19.91
C ILE A 223 -4.37 -5.26 18.93
N GLY A 224 -5.59 -5.48 19.46
CA GLY A 224 -6.84 -5.42 18.71
C GLY A 224 -7.33 -6.78 18.21
N SER A 225 -8.56 -6.81 17.69
CA SER A 225 -9.29 -8.04 17.36
C SER A 225 -8.99 -8.63 15.97
N ARG A 226 -8.22 -7.92 15.13
CA ARG A 226 -7.88 -8.34 13.77
C ARG A 226 -6.60 -9.17 13.73
N SER A 227 -6.57 -10.13 12.79
CA SER A 227 -5.38 -10.93 12.52
C SER A 227 -4.22 -10.05 12.05
N GLN A 228 -3.03 -10.31 12.58
CA GLN A 228 -1.82 -9.59 12.21
C GLN A 228 -1.14 -10.23 11.00
N LEU A 229 -1.38 -11.52 10.76
CA LEU A 229 -0.67 -12.29 9.76
C LEU A 229 -1.52 -12.69 8.54
N ALA A 230 -2.85 -12.52 8.55
CA ALA A 230 -3.73 -13.02 7.47
C ALA A 230 -3.30 -12.55 6.07
N ASN A 231 -2.98 -11.28 5.90
CA ASN A 231 -2.51 -10.75 4.61
C ASN A 231 -1.13 -11.31 4.22
N ALA A 232 -0.23 -11.46 5.19
CA ALA A 232 1.11 -11.98 4.96
C ALA A 232 1.09 -13.49 4.64
N LEU A 233 0.23 -14.27 5.31
CA LEU A 233 -0.01 -15.68 5.02
C LEU A 233 -0.66 -15.85 3.64
N ALA A 234 -1.70 -15.08 3.33
CA ALA A 234 -2.43 -15.20 2.06
C ALA A 234 -1.55 -14.89 0.84
N ARG A 235 -0.61 -13.95 0.97
CA ARG A 235 0.31 -13.55 -0.10
C ARG A 235 1.66 -14.28 -0.06
N ASN A 236 1.86 -15.14 0.94
CA ASN A 236 3.15 -15.73 1.28
C ASN A 236 4.32 -14.71 1.29
N THR A 237 4.06 -13.53 1.87
CA THR A 237 5.06 -12.47 2.01
C THR A 237 5.56 -12.39 3.44
N THR A 238 6.78 -11.87 3.63
CA THR A 238 7.31 -11.56 4.97
C THR A 238 6.46 -10.49 5.65
N ALA A 239 6.01 -10.76 6.87
CA ALA A 239 5.25 -9.78 7.65
C ALA A 239 6.17 -8.62 8.06
N TYR A 240 5.66 -7.38 8.00
CA TYR A 240 6.44 -6.19 8.37
C TYR A 240 6.55 -6.08 9.90
N ILE A 241 7.77 -6.11 10.40
CA ILE A 241 8.07 -5.95 11.83
C ILE A 241 7.69 -4.53 12.27
N GLN A 242 6.68 -4.43 13.14
CA GLN A 242 6.23 -3.16 13.68
C GLN A 242 7.16 -2.73 14.83
N LEU A 243 7.92 -1.66 14.64
CA LEU A 243 8.73 -1.10 15.71
C LEU A 243 7.83 -0.36 16.73
N PRO A 244 8.10 -0.48 18.05
CA PRO A 244 7.39 0.29 19.07
C PRO A 244 7.56 1.79 18.82
N SER A 245 6.47 2.55 18.95
CA SER A 245 6.42 4.00 18.68
C SER A 245 7.34 4.86 19.58
N GLY A 246 7.94 4.29 20.62
CA GLY A 246 8.91 4.95 21.51
C GLY A 246 10.38 4.74 21.13
N ALA A 247 10.71 3.85 20.19
CA ALA A 247 12.07 3.62 19.71
C ALA A 247 12.38 4.56 18.53
N SER A 248 12.42 5.87 18.78
CA SER A 248 13.01 6.80 17.83
C SER A 248 14.53 6.57 17.84
N PHE A 249 15.01 5.76 16.91
CA PHE A 249 16.44 5.55 16.68
C PHE A 249 17.05 6.88 16.19
N THR A 250 17.64 7.65 17.11
CA THR A 250 18.61 8.68 16.75
C THR A 250 19.93 8.01 16.37
N GLY A 251 20.02 7.59 15.10
CA GLY A 251 21.28 7.23 14.46
C GLY A 251 21.29 5.82 13.84
N GLY A 252 21.22 5.76 12.51
CA GLY A 252 21.53 4.54 11.74
C GLY A 252 20.56 4.23 10.60
N ALA A 253 21.06 4.34 9.36
CA ALA A 253 20.52 3.89 8.06
C ALA A 253 18.99 3.81 7.89
N GLN A 254 18.43 4.84 7.24
CA GLN A 254 17.05 4.83 6.74
C GLN A 254 16.88 3.82 5.60
N SER A 255 15.93 2.90 5.73
CA SER A 255 15.35 2.20 4.58
C SER A 255 14.38 3.14 3.85
N SER A 256 14.49 3.21 2.52
CA SER A 256 13.56 3.94 1.67
C SER A 256 12.13 3.39 1.78
N GLY A 257 11.22 4.13 2.43
CA GLY A 257 9.80 3.81 2.48
C GLY A 257 9.03 4.69 3.47
N LEU A 258 7.96 5.33 2.98
CA LEU A 258 7.14 6.37 3.61
C LEU A 258 6.71 6.14 5.08
N GLY A 259 6.87 7.20 5.89
CA GLY A 259 5.83 7.74 6.80
C GLY A 259 6.03 7.55 8.30
N THR A 260 6.67 8.51 8.98
CA THR A 260 6.06 9.42 10.00
C THR A 260 7.12 10.35 10.60
N THR A 261 6.98 11.64 10.30
CA THR A 261 7.42 12.83 11.08
C THR A 261 8.53 12.70 12.12
N ALA A 262 9.75 13.06 11.72
CA ALA A 262 10.66 13.86 12.53
C ALA A 262 10.92 15.17 11.79
N GLN A 263 9.96 16.10 11.83
CA GLN A 263 10.21 17.46 11.38
C GLN A 263 10.95 18.18 12.51
N PHE A 264 12.18 18.62 12.25
CA PHE A 264 12.77 19.69 13.04
C PHE A 264 11.79 20.87 13.02
N ALA A 265 11.46 21.43 14.20
CA ALA A 265 10.66 22.63 14.28
C ALA A 265 11.37 23.72 13.45
N SER A 266 10.78 24.10 12.31
CA SER A 266 11.35 25.15 11.48
C SER A 266 11.42 26.42 12.33
N LYS A 267 12.63 26.96 12.51
CA LYS A 267 12.82 28.26 13.14
C LYS A 267 11.94 29.27 12.37
N LYS A 268 10.88 29.75 13.02
CA LYS A 268 10.01 30.79 12.47
C LYS A 268 10.91 31.99 12.17
N ARG A 269 11.19 32.25 10.89
CA ARG A 269 11.88 33.48 10.51
C ARG A 269 10.88 34.59 10.81
N ALA A 270 11.25 35.55 11.66
CA ALA A 270 10.49 36.77 11.81
C ALA A 270 10.64 37.54 10.49
N SER A 271 9.72 37.30 9.56
CA SER A 271 9.61 38.09 8.35
C SER A 271 8.90 39.38 8.74
N SER A 272 9.66 40.46 8.77
CA SER A 272 9.14 41.80 8.54
C SER A 272 8.52 41.81 7.14
N ASP A 273 7.19 41.67 7.08
CA ASP A 273 6.30 42.48 6.23
C ASP A 273 4.95 41.78 6.07
N GLY A 274 3.91 42.52 6.43
CA GLY A 274 2.50 42.39 6.06
C GLY A 274 1.95 40.98 5.92
N GLY A 275 1.20 40.52 6.92
CA GLY A 275 0.36 39.34 6.82
C GLY A 275 -0.75 39.52 5.78
N ASP A 276 -0.46 39.19 4.52
CA ASP A 276 -1.45 39.06 3.46
C ASP A 276 -1.75 37.58 3.21
N SER A 277 -2.94 37.21 3.66
CA SER A 277 -3.55 35.91 3.39
C SER A 277 -3.97 35.86 1.93
N THR A 278 -3.38 34.98 1.12
CA THR A 278 -4.04 34.60 -0.12
C THR A 278 -5.34 33.88 0.24
N PRO A 279 -6.50 34.28 -0.30
CA PRO A 279 -7.72 33.51 -0.11
C PRO A 279 -7.50 32.14 -0.76
N ILE A 280 -7.46 31.10 0.07
CA ILE A 280 -7.83 29.75 -0.36
C ILE A 280 -9.19 29.90 -1.03
N ARG A 281 -9.27 29.62 -2.33
CA ARG A 281 -10.56 29.25 -2.90
C ARG A 281 -10.97 27.99 -2.13
N ASN A 282 -11.97 28.13 -1.26
CA ASN A 282 -12.61 27.04 -0.51
C ASN A 282 -13.38 26.11 -1.45
N ASP A 283 -12.71 25.60 -2.48
CA ASP A 283 -13.22 24.54 -3.32
C ASP A 283 -12.37 23.31 -3.03
N ALA A 284 -12.98 22.31 -2.39
CA ALA A 284 -12.31 21.13 -1.82
C ALA A 284 -11.54 20.28 -2.86
N TYR A 285 -11.60 20.66 -4.14
CA TYR A 285 -11.05 19.93 -5.28
C TYR A 285 -9.85 20.60 -5.96
N VAL A 286 -9.37 21.76 -5.48
CA VAL A 286 -8.12 22.37 -6.00
C VAL A 286 -6.88 21.56 -5.61
N GLY A 287 -6.96 20.76 -4.53
CA GLY A 287 -5.93 19.81 -4.10
C GLY A 287 -5.89 18.50 -4.90
N PHE A 288 -6.67 18.41 -5.96
CA PHE A 288 -6.66 17.33 -6.91
C PHE A 288 -6.40 18.01 -8.26
N GLY A 289 -5.60 17.45 -9.16
CA GLY A 289 -5.44 17.99 -10.53
C GLY A 289 -6.73 18.07 -11.37
N LEU A 290 -7.91 17.96 -10.73
CA LEU A 290 -9.29 18.08 -11.21
C LEU A 290 -9.90 19.48 -10.94
N GLY A 291 -9.14 20.43 -10.37
CA GLY A 291 -9.62 21.81 -10.13
C GLY A 291 -10.16 22.51 -11.39
N GLN A 292 -9.85 22.00 -12.59
CA GLN A 292 -10.60 22.25 -13.81
C GLN A 292 -11.53 21.05 -14.06
N ARG A 293 -12.80 21.16 -13.66
CA ARG A 293 -13.82 20.10 -13.87
C ARG A 293 -14.04 19.79 -15.36
N GLU A 294 -13.58 20.67 -16.24
CA GLU A 294 -13.56 20.51 -17.69
C GLU A 294 -12.14 20.75 -18.19
N GLN A 295 -11.50 19.70 -18.70
CA GLN A 295 -10.22 19.81 -19.39
C GLN A 295 -10.45 20.57 -20.69
N GLU A 296 -9.65 21.62 -20.93
CA GLU A 296 -9.77 22.44 -22.14
C GLU A 296 -9.43 21.62 -23.39
N VAL A 297 -10.35 21.60 -24.34
CA VAL A 297 -10.16 20.95 -25.64
C VAL A 297 -9.72 22.00 -26.65
N PHE A 298 -8.54 21.81 -27.22
CA PHE A 298 -8.02 22.68 -28.28
C PHE A 298 -8.22 21.99 -29.62
N GLN A 299 -8.92 22.66 -30.53
CA GLN A 299 -9.19 22.15 -31.87
C GLN A 299 -8.82 23.21 -32.91
N ARG A 300 -8.15 22.78 -33.98
CA ARG A 300 -7.85 23.60 -35.14
C ARG A 300 -9.13 23.87 -35.94
N CYS A 301 -9.39 25.13 -36.26
CA CYS A 301 -10.54 25.53 -37.06
C CYS A 301 -10.10 26.24 -38.36
N PRO A 302 -10.88 26.11 -39.46
CA PRO A 302 -10.64 26.88 -40.67
C PRO A 302 -10.73 28.38 -40.41
N GLY A 303 -9.65 29.13 -40.66
CA GLY A 303 -9.58 30.58 -40.48
C GLY A 303 -9.00 31.06 -39.14
N ASP A 304 -8.35 30.18 -38.38
CA ASP A 304 -7.63 30.55 -37.16
C ASP A 304 -6.56 31.63 -37.41
N THR A 305 -6.44 32.58 -36.46
CA THR A 305 -5.40 33.61 -36.49
C THR A 305 -4.04 33.01 -36.12
N ALA A 306 -2.95 33.69 -36.52
CA ALA A 306 -1.59 33.26 -36.18
C ALA A 306 -1.38 33.06 -34.66
N ASP A 307 -2.01 33.90 -33.83
CA ASP A 307 -1.95 33.77 -32.37
C ASP A 307 -2.67 32.52 -31.85
N GLN A 308 -3.80 32.15 -32.46
CA GLN A 308 -4.55 30.92 -32.11
C GLN A 308 -3.75 29.68 -32.49
N ILE A 309 -3.16 29.66 -33.69
CA ILE A 309 -2.27 28.59 -34.15
C ILE A 309 -1.07 28.44 -33.19
N ASN A 310 -0.44 29.54 -32.78
CA ASN A 310 0.63 29.51 -31.78
C ASN A 310 0.16 28.98 -30.41
N GLY A 311 -1.08 29.28 -30.02
CA GLY A 311 -1.71 28.70 -28.83
C GLY A 311 -1.89 27.18 -28.93
N LEU A 312 -2.38 26.70 -30.07
CA LEU A 312 -2.52 25.26 -30.37
C LEU A 312 -1.17 24.54 -30.34
N ILE A 313 -0.13 25.11 -30.95
CA ILE A 313 1.23 24.55 -30.92
C ILE A 313 1.71 24.39 -29.47
N ARG A 314 1.57 25.44 -28.64
CA ARG A 314 1.97 25.40 -27.22
C ARG A 314 1.17 24.35 -26.43
N ALA A 315 -0.13 24.24 -26.67
CA ALA A 315 -0.97 23.23 -26.04
C ALA A 315 -0.53 21.81 -26.44
N THR A 316 -0.19 21.60 -27.71
CA THR A 316 0.28 20.32 -28.24
C THR A 316 1.59 19.90 -27.58
N TYR A 317 2.58 20.79 -27.50
CA TYR A 317 3.82 20.50 -26.76
C TYR A 317 3.58 20.22 -25.29
N ARG A 318 2.70 20.99 -24.64
CA ARG A 318 2.40 20.81 -23.22
C ARG A 318 1.83 19.42 -22.94
N GLN A 319 0.95 18.93 -23.81
CA GLN A 319 0.37 17.60 -23.69
C GLN A 319 1.39 16.49 -24.01
N VAL A 320 2.01 16.56 -25.20
CA VAL A 320 2.86 15.48 -25.70
C VAL A 320 4.14 15.39 -24.87
N MET A 321 4.78 16.51 -24.55
CA MET A 321 6.02 16.51 -23.79
C MET A 321 5.81 16.39 -22.27
N GLY A 322 4.57 16.33 -21.76
CA GLY A 322 4.31 16.11 -20.33
C GLY A 322 4.62 17.32 -19.45
N ASN A 323 4.31 18.54 -19.91
CA ASN A 323 4.47 19.81 -19.19
C ASN A 323 5.90 20.22 -18.73
N PRO A 324 6.98 20.00 -19.50
CA PRO A 324 8.30 20.56 -19.21
C PRO A 324 8.44 21.98 -19.80
N HIS A 325 9.38 22.74 -19.25
CA HIS A 325 9.86 23.96 -19.89
C HIS A 325 10.79 23.59 -21.05
N LEU A 326 10.32 23.77 -22.29
CA LEU A 326 11.09 23.51 -23.51
C LEU A 326 11.87 24.77 -23.91
N MET A 327 13.12 24.58 -24.31
CA MET A 327 13.91 25.63 -24.94
C MET A 327 13.56 25.75 -26.43
N GLU A 328 13.84 26.89 -27.06
CA GLU A 328 13.57 27.09 -28.49
C GLU A 328 14.29 26.08 -29.38
N SER A 329 15.49 25.63 -28.99
CA SER A 329 16.26 24.62 -29.71
C SER A 329 15.67 23.21 -29.62
N GLU A 330 14.87 22.92 -28.59
CA GLU A 330 14.25 21.61 -28.39
C GLU A 330 12.91 21.47 -29.14
N ARG A 331 12.45 22.56 -29.79
CA ARG A 331 11.20 22.59 -30.53
C ARG A 331 11.42 22.14 -31.98
N ALA A 332 10.50 21.35 -32.50
CA ALA A 332 10.48 20.91 -33.89
C ALA A 332 10.00 22.04 -34.83
N MET A 333 10.85 23.05 -35.06
CA MET A 333 10.51 24.26 -35.81
C MET A 333 9.97 23.98 -37.23
N SER A 334 10.49 22.97 -37.92
CA SER A 334 10.02 22.58 -39.25
C SER A 334 8.58 22.05 -39.24
N ALA A 335 8.19 21.33 -38.21
CA ALA A 335 6.83 20.83 -38.03
C ALA A 335 5.86 21.97 -37.66
N GLU A 336 6.30 22.92 -36.85
CA GLU A 336 5.51 24.11 -36.49
C GLU A 336 5.18 24.97 -37.71
N SER A 337 6.17 25.27 -38.55
CA SER A 337 5.96 26.06 -39.77
C SER A 337 4.97 25.36 -40.73
N ARG A 338 5.14 24.06 -40.96
CA ARG A 338 4.23 23.27 -41.80
C ARG A 338 2.81 23.21 -41.24
N TYR A 339 2.66 23.14 -39.91
CA TYR A 339 1.36 23.19 -39.26
C TYR A 339 0.71 24.58 -39.35
N ALA A 340 1.49 25.66 -39.19
CA ALA A 340 1.00 27.02 -39.30
C ALA A 340 0.54 27.38 -40.72
N GLU A 341 1.26 26.89 -41.73
CA GLU A 341 0.87 26.99 -43.16
C GLU A 341 -0.29 26.06 -43.53
N GLY A 342 -0.59 25.08 -42.68
CA GLY A 342 -1.71 24.15 -42.83
C GLY A 342 -1.44 22.91 -43.67
N TYR A 343 -0.18 22.59 -43.95
CA TYR A 343 0.22 21.34 -44.58
C TYR A 343 0.09 20.12 -43.66
N LEU A 344 0.10 20.31 -42.34
CA LEU A 344 -0.07 19.24 -41.35
C LEU A 344 -1.41 19.38 -40.62
N SER A 345 -2.06 18.24 -40.34
CA SER A 345 -3.15 18.17 -39.36
C SER A 345 -2.58 18.22 -37.94
N THR A 346 -3.46 18.40 -36.94
CA THR A 346 -3.04 18.38 -35.53
C THR A 346 -2.50 17.01 -35.14
N ARG A 347 -3.08 15.93 -35.69
CA ARG A 347 -2.55 14.56 -35.53
C ARG A 347 -1.15 14.40 -36.11
N GLU A 348 -0.90 14.90 -37.32
CA GLU A 348 0.43 14.82 -37.93
C GLU A 348 1.46 15.73 -37.23
N LEU A 349 1.03 16.86 -36.65
CA LEU A 349 1.87 17.65 -35.74
C LEU A 349 2.26 16.84 -34.49
N VAL A 350 1.29 16.15 -33.85
CA VAL A 350 1.56 15.28 -32.71
C VAL A 350 2.55 14.16 -33.09
N ARG A 351 2.37 13.54 -34.26
CA ARG A 351 3.29 12.53 -34.81
C ARG A 351 4.70 13.09 -34.96
N ALA A 352 4.85 14.26 -35.57
CA ALA A 352 6.15 14.89 -35.77
C ALA A 352 6.85 15.25 -34.44
N ILE A 353 6.10 15.66 -33.41
CA ILE A 353 6.65 15.94 -32.08
C ILE A 353 7.06 14.64 -31.38
N ALA A 354 6.25 13.59 -31.47
CA ALA A 354 6.54 12.28 -30.88
C ALA A 354 7.76 11.60 -31.50
N LEU A 355 7.92 11.71 -32.82
CA LEU A 355 9.09 11.17 -33.55
C LEU A 355 10.33 12.07 -33.44
N SER A 356 10.24 13.20 -32.73
CA SER A 356 11.40 14.07 -32.53
C SER A 356 12.46 13.40 -31.64
N PRO A 357 13.75 13.70 -31.84
CA PRO A 357 14.82 13.16 -31.01
C PRO A 357 14.69 13.60 -29.54
N GLU A 358 14.07 14.75 -29.28
CA GLU A 358 13.86 15.26 -27.92
C GLU A 358 12.85 14.43 -27.12
N TYR A 359 11.80 13.92 -27.78
CA TYR A 359 10.87 13.00 -27.13
C TYR A 359 11.56 11.66 -26.79
N SER A 360 12.32 11.11 -27.74
CA SER A 360 13.06 9.86 -27.55
C SER A 360 14.03 9.94 -26.35
N ARG A 361 14.86 10.99 -26.27
CA ARG A 361 15.81 11.16 -25.15
C ARG A 361 15.11 11.22 -23.79
N ARG A 362 14.00 11.95 -23.70
CA ARG A 362 13.28 12.18 -22.45
C ARG A 362 12.49 10.97 -21.99
N PHE A 363 11.81 10.30 -22.91
CA PHE A 363 10.84 9.27 -22.55
C PHE A 363 11.26 7.85 -22.90
N PHE A 364 12.00 7.64 -23.98
CA PHE A 364 12.41 6.32 -24.43
C PHE A 364 13.75 5.90 -23.82
N GLU A 365 14.79 6.74 -23.95
CA GLU A 365 16.14 6.40 -23.49
C GLU A 365 16.26 6.38 -21.95
N THR A 366 15.48 7.22 -21.27
CA THR A 366 15.58 7.44 -19.82
C THR A 366 14.72 6.47 -18.99
N ASN A 367 13.67 5.89 -19.58
CA ASN A 367 12.66 5.13 -18.84
C ASN A 367 12.68 3.64 -19.15
N ALA A 368 12.19 2.83 -18.19
CA ALA A 368 11.94 1.42 -18.45
C ALA A 368 10.79 1.23 -19.47
N PRO A 369 10.76 0.13 -20.25
CA PRO A 369 9.74 -0.10 -21.29
C PRO A 369 8.29 0.04 -20.80
N TYR A 370 7.99 -0.49 -19.61
CA TYR A 370 6.66 -0.35 -19.00
C TYR A 370 6.30 1.10 -18.70
N ARG A 371 7.25 1.92 -18.22
CA ARG A 371 7.02 3.34 -17.93
C ARG A 371 6.84 4.13 -19.23
N PHE A 372 7.64 3.82 -20.25
CA PHE A 372 7.53 4.44 -21.57
C PHE A 372 6.13 4.23 -22.16
N VAL A 373 5.66 2.97 -22.21
CA VAL A 373 4.31 2.65 -22.71
C VAL A 373 3.23 3.33 -21.86
N GLU A 374 3.33 3.31 -20.52
CA GLU A 374 2.39 4.03 -19.64
C GLU A 374 2.30 5.53 -19.97
N LEU A 375 3.44 6.16 -20.26
CA LEU A 375 3.51 7.56 -20.65
C LEU A 375 2.94 7.81 -22.06
N ASN A 376 3.16 6.92 -23.02
CA ASN A 376 2.57 7.03 -24.36
C ASN A 376 1.04 6.99 -24.31
N PHE A 377 0.47 6.07 -23.52
CA PHE A 377 -0.98 6.04 -23.26
C PHE A 377 -1.48 7.36 -22.65
N LYS A 378 -0.69 7.97 -21.76
CA LYS A 378 -1.01 9.26 -21.15
C LYS A 378 -0.91 10.41 -22.16
N HIS A 379 0.17 10.50 -22.92
CA HIS A 379 0.45 11.61 -23.84
C HIS A 379 -0.46 11.61 -25.06
N PHE A 380 -0.65 10.45 -25.70
CA PHE A 380 -1.39 10.33 -26.97
C PHE A 380 -2.86 10.00 -26.79
N LEU A 381 -3.20 9.07 -25.90
CA LEU A 381 -4.59 8.62 -25.71
C LEU A 381 -5.27 9.30 -24.52
N GLY A 382 -4.52 10.04 -23.71
CA GLY A 382 -5.05 10.74 -22.55
C GLY A 382 -5.60 9.81 -21.47
N ARG A 383 -5.23 8.52 -21.46
CA ARG A 383 -5.76 7.51 -20.52
C ARG A 383 -4.65 6.60 -19.98
N ALA A 384 -4.97 5.77 -18.99
CA ALA A 384 -4.08 4.69 -18.54
C ALA A 384 -4.33 3.41 -19.36
N PRO A 385 -3.36 2.47 -19.40
CA PRO A 385 -3.55 1.13 -19.96
C PRO A 385 -4.70 0.38 -19.26
N LYS A 386 -5.57 -0.29 -20.03
CA LYS A 386 -6.73 -1.02 -19.47
C LYS A 386 -6.32 -2.36 -18.86
N SER A 387 -5.44 -3.09 -19.54
CA SER A 387 -5.07 -4.45 -19.22
C SER A 387 -3.60 -4.73 -19.50
N GLN A 388 -3.10 -5.84 -18.95
CA GLN A 388 -1.74 -6.32 -19.23
C GLN A 388 -1.57 -6.73 -20.70
N ALA A 389 -2.66 -7.12 -21.39
CA ALA A 389 -2.62 -7.47 -22.80
C ALA A 389 -2.28 -6.25 -23.68
N GLU A 390 -2.93 -5.09 -23.44
CA GLU A 390 -2.60 -3.84 -24.16
C GLU A 390 -1.12 -3.45 -23.94
N LEU A 391 -0.62 -3.55 -22.70
CA LEU A 391 0.80 -3.28 -22.41
C LEU A 391 1.73 -4.25 -23.15
N SER A 392 1.41 -5.54 -23.13
CA SER A 392 2.22 -6.57 -23.78
C SER A 392 2.29 -6.38 -25.28
N GLU A 393 1.19 -5.97 -25.91
CA GLU A 393 1.12 -5.71 -27.36
C GLU A 393 2.05 -4.57 -27.77
N HIS A 394 1.99 -3.41 -27.11
CA HIS A 394 2.89 -2.29 -27.43
C HIS A 394 4.36 -2.60 -27.14
N ILE A 395 4.65 -3.38 -26.09
CA ILE A 395 6.03 -3.83 -25.82
C ILE A 395 6.52 -4.76 -26.94
N GLN A 396 5.66 -5.62 -27.48
CA GLN A 396 6.02 -6.49 -28.60
C GLN A 396 6.24 -5.71 -29.90
N ILE A 397 5.39 -4.72 -30.20
CA ILE A 397 5.56 -3.83 -31.35
C ILE A 397 6.89 -3.08 -31.22
N LEU A 398 7.19 -2.54 -30.04
CA LEU A 398 8.46 -1.86 -29.77
C LEU A 398 9.67 -2.77 -30.00
N ALA A 399 9.58 -4.03 -29.57
CA ALA A 399 10.66 -5.01 -29.69
C ALA A 399 10.88 -5.50 -31.13
N ASN A 400 9.80 -5.66 -31.91
CA ASN A 400 9.85 -6.25 -33.25
C ASN A 400 10.01 -5.19 -34.36
N ASP A 401 9.25 -4.11 -34.28
CA ASP A 401 9.08 -3.12 -35.36
C ASP A 401 9.77 -1.78 -35.03
N GLY A 402 10.17 -1.59 -33.77
CA GLY A 402 10.95 -0.44 -33.31
C GLY A 402 10.10 0.76 -32.85
N TYR A 403 10.79 1.86 -32.57
CA TYR A 403 10.22 3.06 -31.92
C TYR A 403 9.16 3.78 -32.77
N GLU A 404 9.42 3.96 -34.07
CA GLU A 404 8.49 4.69 -34.94
C GLU A 404 7.17 3.93 -35.11
N ALA A 405 7.24 2.59 -35.24
CA ALA A 405 6.08 1.73 -35.33
C ALA A 405 5.24 1.77 -34.06
N GLU A 406 5.89 1.78 -32.89
CA GLU A 406 5.20 1.88 -31.60
C GLU A 406 4.42 3.20 -31.47
N ILE A 407 5.00 4.35 -31.85
CA ILE A 407 4.29 5.64 -31.83
C ILE A 407 3.12 5.66 -32.83
N ASN A 408 3.36 5.20 -34.06
CA ASN A 408 2.33 5.18 -35.10
C ASN A 408 1.15 4.29 -34.69
N SER A 409 1.39 3.20 -33.95
CA SER A 409 0.33 2.31 -33.46
C SER A 409 -0.72 3.02 -32.61
N TYR A 410 -0.35 4.03 -31.81
CA TYR A 410 -1.32 4.81 -31.02
C TYR A 410 -2.09 5.82 -31.88
N LEU A 411 -1.39 6.55 -32.76
CA LEU A 411 -1.97 7.65 -33.54
C LEU A 411 -2.86 7.17 -34.69
N ASP A 412 -2.54 6.00 -35.25
CA ASP A 412 -3.34 5.35 -36.29
C ASP A 412 -4.39 4.38 -35.69
N SER A 413 -4.51 4.31 -34.36
CA SER A 413 -5.55 3.52 -33.70
C SER A 413 -6.95 4.10 -33.96
N ALA A 414 -7.93 3.21 -34.08
CA ALA A 414 -9.33 3.62 -34.18
C ALA A 414 -9.80 4.39 -32.93
N GLU A 415 -9.20 4.15 -31.77
CA GLU A 415 -9.50 4.91 -30.56
C GLU A 415 -9.12 6.38 -30.72
N TYR A 416 -7.88 6.66 -31.15
CA TYR A 416 -7.42 8.03 -31.36
C TYR A 416 -8.29 8.77 -32.38
N GLN A 417 -8.61 8.13 -33.51
CA GLN A 417 -9.43 8.73 -34.56
C GLN A 417 -10.85 9.06 -34.08
N ASN A 418 -11.47 8.17 -33.30
CA ASN A 418 -12.82 8.38 -32.79
C ASN A 418 -12.88 9.44 -31.69
N THR A 419 -11.80 9.65 -30.94
CA THR A 419 -11.81 10.57 -29.77
C THR A 419 -11.29 11.96 -30.09
N PHE A 420 -10.25 12.06 -30.91
CA PHE A 420 -9.59 13.33 -31.23
C PHE A 420 -9.76 13.71 -32.72
N GLY A 421 -9.78 12.72 -33.61
CA GLY A 421 -9.76 12.95 -35.05
C GLY A 421 -8.47 13.63 -35.51
N GLU A 422 -8.53 14.40 -36.60
CA GLU A 422 -7.36 15.03 -37.22
C GLU A 422 -6.99 16.40 -36.63
N ASP A 423 -7.97 17.13 -36.10
CA ASP A 423 -7.84 18.56 -35.78
C ASP A 423 -7.80 18.87 -34.28
N THR A 424 -7.98 17.86 -33.42
CA THR A 424 -8.05 18.07 -31.96
C THR A 424 -6.74 17.68 -31.30
N VAL A 425 -6.22 18.53 -30.42
CA VAL A 425 -5.05 18.22 -29.59
C VAL A 425 -5.45 17.18 -28.55
N PRO A 426 -4.64 16.12 -28.33
CA PRO A 426 -4.92 15.16 -27.27
C PRO A 426 -5.07 15.84 -25.91
N TYR A 427 -5.96 15.33 -25.09
CA TYR A 427 -6.21 15.85 -23.75
C TYR A 427 -6.45 14.72 -22.77
N MET A 428 -6.21 14.98 -21.49
CA MET A 428 -6.40 13.99 -20.43
C MET A 428 -7.89 13.65 -20.28
N ARG A 429 -8.24 12.37 -20.49
CA ARG A 429 -9.59 11.83 -20.38
C ARG A 429 -9.82 11.25 -18.98
N ILE A 430 -9.79 12.14 -17.97
CA ILE A 430 -9.93 11.78 -16.55
C ILE A 430 -11.38 11.38 -16.21
N LEU A 431 -12.38 11.96 -16.87
CA LEU A 431 -13.78 11.73 -16.52
C LEU A 431 -14.22 10.28 -16.79
N SER A 432 -15.21 9.81 -16.04
CA SER A 432 -15.80 8.49 -16.27
C SER A 432 -16.57 8.48 -17.59
N GLU A 433 -16.22 7.57 -18.48
CA GLU A 433 -16.89 7.34 -19.76
C GLU A 433 -17.64 6.00 -19.72
N GLN A 434 -18.69 5.87 -20.53
CA GLN A 434 -19.43 4.60 -20.64
C GLN A 434 -18.48 3.49 -21.14
N GLY A 435 -18.53 2.33 -20.49
CA GLY A 435 -17.70 1.17 -20.83
C GLY A 435 -16.29 1.16 -20.22
N ARG A 436 -15.89 2.17 -19.43
CA ARG A 436 -14.62 2.16 -18.69
C ARG A 436 -14.76 1.59 -17.29
N ALA A 437 -13.83 0.72 -16.89
CA ALA A 437 -13.76 0.20 -15.53
C ALA A 437 -13.38 1.31 -14.51
N GLN A 438 -13.96 1.28 -13.32
CA GLN A 438 -13.64 2.23 -12.25
C GLN A 438 -12.15 2.20 -11.85
N VAL A 439 -11.48 1.05 -11.97
CA VAL A 439 -10.04 0.93 -11.69
C VAL A 439 -9.22 1.75 -12.68
N ALA A 440 -9.67 1.88 -13.94
CA ALA A 440 -8.99 2.67 -14.95
C ALA A 440 -8.98 4.17 -14.60
N PHE A 441 -10.06 4.67 -13.99
CA PHE A 441 -10.10 6.03 -13.42
C PHE A 441 -8.99 6.19 -12.37
N ASN A 442 -8.91 5.29 -11.39
CA ASN A 442 -7.88 5.38 -10.33
C ASN A 442 -6.44 5.28 -10.89
N ARG A 443 -6.22 4.46 -11.92
CA ARG A 443 -4.92 4.35 -12.62
C ARG A 443 -4.55 5.63 -13.36
N HIS A 444 -5.53 6.25 -14.00
CA HIS A 444 -5.34 7.52 -14.68
C HIS A 444 -4.89 8.62 -13.70
N LEU A 445 -5.51 8.64 -12.52
CA LEU A 445 -5.17 9.60 -11.47
C LEU A 445 -3.76 9.41 -10.91
N SER A 446 -3.29 8.17 -10.77
CA SER A 446 -1.90 7.93 -10.36
C SER A 446 -0.88 8.32 -11.43
N LEU A 447 -1.27 8.45 -12.70
CA LEU A 447 -0.41 9.00 -13.75
C LEU A 447 -0.50 10.53 -13.85
N ALA A 448 -1.63 11.13 -13.47
CA ALA A 448 -1.86 12.57 -13.52
C ALA A 448 -1.47 13.25 -12.18
N GLU A 449 -0.18 13.52 -11.98
CA GLU A 449 0.37 14.09 -10.73
C GLU A 449 0.05 15.59 -10.48
N GLY A 450 -0.92 16.17 -11.19
CA GLY A 450 -1.38 17.55 -11.03
C GLY A 450 -0.93 18.52 -12.14
N PHE A 451 -1.48 19.74 -12.15
CA PHE A 451 -1.33 20.71 -13.25
C PHE A 451 0.11 21.21 -13.49
N ALA A 452 0.92 21.26 -12.44
CA ALA A 452 2.31 21.72 -12.48
C ALA A 452 3.34 20.57 -12.44
N ALA A 453 2.89 19.32 -12.46
CA ALA A 453 3.79 18.18 -12.52
C ALA A 453 4.40 18.03 -13.92
N SER A 454 5.59 17.43 -13.97
CA SER A 454 6.29 17.09 -15.21
C SER A 454 6.53 15.58 -15.24
N ASP A 455 6.28 14.96 -16.39
CA ASP A 455 6.37 13.50 -16.54
C ASP A 455 7.78 12.95 -16.63
N ALA A 456 8.77 13.82 -16.89
CA ALA A 456 10.18 13.47 -16.99
C ALA A 456 10.87 13.22 -15.63
N VAL A 457 10.17 13.42 -14.50
CA VAL A 457 10.76 13.31 -13.15
C VAL A 457 10.85 11.85 -12.67
N LEU A 458 9.98 10.96 -13.16
CA LEU A 458 9.86 9.59 -12.67
C LEU A 458 10.13 8.56 -13.77
N ASN A 459 11.16 7.73 -13.54
CA ASN A 459 11.62 6.75 -14.52
C ASN A 459 11.07 5.33 -14.28
N SER A 460 10.44 5.09 -13.12
CA SER A 460 9.82 3.82 -12.76
C SER A 460 8.33 3.80 -13.10
N ALA A 461 7.85 2.66 -13.60
CA ALA A 461 6.44 2.45 -13.92
C ALA A 461 5.56 2.48 -12.65
N SER A 462 4.42 3.17 -12.71
CA SER A 462 3.54 3.35 -11.55
C SER A 462 2.37 2.37 -11.53
N LEU A 463 2.04 1.75 -12.67
CA LEU A 463 0.84 0.94 -12.82
C LEU A 463 1.09 -0.56 -12.97
N VAL A 464 2.34 -1.03 -13.13
CA VAL A 464 2.68 -2.44 -13.37
C VAL A 464 1.94 -3.40 -12.43
N THR A 465 2.01 -3.16 -11.11
CA THR A 465 1.31 -4.00 -10.12
C THR A 465 -0.20 -3.91 -10.27
N SER A 466 -0.74 -2.69 -10.40
CA SER A 466 -2.17 -2.43 -10.55
C SER A 466 -2.76 -3.09 -11.79
N VAL A 467 -2.05 -3.07 -12.92
CA VAL A 467 -2.47 -3.67 -14.18
C VAL A 467 -2.39 -5.20 -14.11
N ALA A 468 -1.32 -5.74 -13.53
CA ALA A 468 -1.13 -7.18 -13.38
C ALA A 468 -2.16 -7.82 -12.42
N THR A 469 -2.45 -7.20 -11.28
CA THR A 469 -3.35 -7.75 -10.26
C THR A 469 -4.79 -7.24 -10.37
N ASN A 470 -5.07 -6.41 -11.38
CA ASN A 470 -6.33 -5.69 -11.55
C ASN A 470 -6.84 -4.96 -10.29
N SER A 471 -5.91 -4.52 -9.43
CA SER A 471 -6.24 -3.82 -8.19
C SER A 471 -6.01 -2.33 -8.33
N VAL A 472 -6.63 -1.54 -7.44
CA VAL A 472 -6.43 -0.09 -7.40
C VAL A 472 -4.95 0.24 -7.09
N PRO A 473 -4.30 1.16 -7.82
CA PRO A 473 -2.90 1.50 -7.60
C PRO A 473 -2.68 2.20 -6.25
N SER A 474 -1.50 2.00 -5.68
CA SER A 474 -1.10 2.70 -4.45
C SER A 474 -0.95 4.20 -4.71
N GLY A 475 -1.31 5.04 -3.74
CA GLY A 475 -1.15 6.49 -3.86
C GLY A 475 -2.14 7.21 -4.79
N TRP A 476 -3.16 6.53 -5.35
CA TRP A 476 -4.20 7.17 -6.18
C TRP A 476 -4.97 8.29 -5.46
N ARG A 477 -5.00 8.24 -4.11
CA ARG A 477 -5.61 9.25 -3.24
C ARG A 477 -4.65 10.40 -2.88
N THR A 478 -3.37 10.26 -3.22
CA THR A 478 -2.28 11.17 -2.83
C THR A 478 -1.90 12.08 -3.99
N THR A 479 -2.88 12.68 -4.67
CA THR A 479 -2.64 13.57 -5.81
C THR A 479 -2.20 14.98 -5.41
N THR A 480 -1.81 15.22 -4.16
CA THR A 480 -1.12 16.45 -3.74
C THR A 480 -0.10 16.16 -2.65
N THR A 481 1.18 16.28 -3.00
CA THR A 481 2.29 16.77 -2.16
C THR A 481 3.60 16.54 -2.92
N ARG A 482 3.77 17.20 -4.06
CA ARG A 482 5.12 17.50 -4.56
C ARG A 482 5.28 19.01 -4.60
N THR A 483 5.78 19.51 -3.49
CA THR A 483 6.29 20.87 -3.35
C THR A 483 7.47 21.04 -4.30
N ASN A 484 7.21 21.41 -5.55
CA ASN A 484 8.26 21.97 -6.37
C ASN A 484 8.56 23.37 -5.84
N ARG A 485 9.67 23.45 -5.11
CA ARG A 485 10.42 24.67 -4.87
C ARG A 485 10.84 25.24 -6.23
N ASN A 486 10.93 26.57 -6.30
CA ASN A 486 11.29 27.41 -7.45
C ASN A 486 10.02 27.77 -8.26
N GLY A 487 9.43 28.96 -8.12
CA GLY A 487 10.08 30.25 -7.89
C GLY A 487 10.51 30.84 -9.23
N ALA A 488 9.55 31.02 -10.13
CA ALA A 488 9.66 31.89 -11.29
C ALA A 488 8.26 32.19 -11.83
N VAL A 489 8.12 33.39 -12.39
CA VAL A 489 7.02 33.90 -13.23
C VAL A 489 5.88 34.53 -12.41
N ALA A 490 5.97 35.83 -12.15
CA ALA A 490 5.77 36.98 -13.06
C ALA A 490 4.30 37.16 -13.47
N GLY A 491 3.62 38.05 -12.75
CA GLY A 491 2.39 38.70 -13.16
C GLY A 491 2.38 40.10 -12.58
N SER A 492 2.39 41.11 -13.46
CA SER A 492 2.30 42.51 -13.05
C SER A 492 0.98 42.77 -12.30
N PRO A 493 0.96 43.59 -11.23
CA PRO A 493 -0.28 43.91 -10.50
C PRO A 493 -1.28 44.73 -11.33
N ALA A 494 -0.90 45.24 -12.51
CA ALA A 494 -1.74 46.05 -13.36
C ALA A 494 -2.75 45.22 -14.17
N ALA A 495 -4.05 45.51 -14.02
CA ALA A 495 -5.14 44.79 -14.70
C ALA A 495 -5.09 44.87 -16.23
N THR A 496 -4.44 45.88 -16.80
CA THR A 496 -4.38 46.14 -18.25
C THR A 496 -3.45 45.19 -19.01
N THR A 497 -2.44 44.63 -18.36
CA THR A 497 -1.44 43.73 -18.98
C THR A 497 -1.81 42.25 -18.83
N LYS A 498 -2.79 41.93 -17.98
CA LYS A 498 -3.31 40.58 -17.76
C LYS A 498 -4.12 40.08 -18.95
N ARG A 499 -4.26 38.76 -19.09
CA ARG A 499 -5.13 38.13 -20.09
C ARG A 499 -6.36 37.55 -19.38
N PHE A 500 -7.51 37.70 -20.01
CA PHE A 500 -8.79 37.24 -19.49
C PHE A 500 -9.48 36.35 -20.51
N ARG A 501 -10.02 35.24 -20.02
CA ARG A 501 -10.94 34.38 -20.77
C ARG A 501 -12.37 34.78 -20.44
N ILE A 502 -13.14 35.06 -21.49
CA ILE A 502 -14.57 35.35 -21.43
C ILE A 502 -15.31 34.16 -22.02
N VAL A 503 -16.03 33.41 -21.19
CA VAL A 503 -16.88 32.28 -21.64
C VAL A 503 -18.27 32.83 -21.94
N VAL A 504 -18.83 32.47 -23.10
CA VAL A 504 -20.11 32.98 -23.59
C VAL A 504 -21.10 31.84 -23.81
N GLN A 505 -22.32 32.02 -23.29
CA GLN A 505 -23.46 31.14 -23.50
C GLN A 505 -24.03 31.37 -24.90
N ALA A 506 -24.52 30.29 -25.53
CA ALA A 506 -24.95 30.25 -26.93
C ALA A 506 -25.77 31.49 -27.39
N GLN A 507 -25.44 31.98 -28.58
CA GLN A 507 -26.07 33.16 -29.20
C GLN A 507 -27.44 32.82 -29.83
N PRO A 508 -28.46 33.69 -29.70
CA PRO A 508 -29.71 33.55 -30.44
C PRO A 508 -29.53 33.76 -31.95
N ARG A 509 -30.49 33.23 -32.71
CA ARG A 509 -30.50 32.99 -34.17
C ARG A 509 -29.96 34.16 -35.02
N GLY A 510 -28.84 33.96 -35.72
CA GLY A 510 -28.32 34.89 -36.76
C GLY A 510 -26.80 34.87 -37.05
N GLY A 511 -25.98 34.30 -36.18
CA GLY A 511 -24.51 34.25 -36.34
C GLY A 511 -23.97 32.99 -37.03
N ARG A 512 -22.84 33.11 -37.75
CA ARG A 512 -22.17 32.04 -38.53
C ARG A 512 -21.43 30.98 -37.67
N GLN A 513 -21.50 31.05 -36.34
CA GLN A 513 -20.87 30.10 -35.41
C GLN A 513 -21.93 29.58 -34.42
N ARG A 514 -22.09 28.25 -34.35
CA ARG A 514 -23.18 27.54 -33.64
C ARG A 514 -22.66 26.65 -32.50
N THR A 515 -21.51 26.94 -31.91
CA THR A 515 -21.03 26.14 -30.77
C THR A 515 -21.54 26.74 -29.45
N PRO A 516 -22.23 25.96 -28.61
CA PRO A 516 -22.46 26.37 -27.22
C PRO A 516 -21.10 26.48 -26.51
N ASN A 517 -20.94 27.50 -25.66
CA ASN A 517 -19.75 27.73 -24.81
C ASN A 517 -18.48 28.21 -25.52
N ALA A 518 -18.60 29.15 -26.47
CA ALA A 518 -17.43 29.80 -27.07
C ALA A 518 -16.64 30.61 -26.02
N SER A 519 -15.33 30.41 -25.95
CA SER A 519 -14.42 31.16 -25.07
C SER A 519 -13.56 32.15 -25.88
N TYR A 520 -13.50 33.41 -25.44
CA TYR A 520 -12.65 34.45 -26.01
C TYR A 520 -11.50 34.76 -25.07
N LEU A 521 -10.26 34.74 -25.56
CA LEU A 521 -9.08 35.14 -24.78
C LEU A 521 -8.65 36.54 -25.20
N VAL A 522 -8.65 37.48 -24.27
CA VAL A 522 -8.52 38.93 -24.54
C VAL A 522 -7.55 39.56 -23.54
N SER A 523 -6.75 40.53 -23.98
CA SER A 523 -5.92 41.33 -23.07
C SER A 523 -6.79 42.26 -22.22
N GLY A 524 -6.39 42.56 -20.99
CA GLY A 524 -7.13 43.46 -20.08
C GLY A 524 -7.41 44.83 -20.68
N LYS A 525 -6.51 45.34 -21.53
CA LYS A 525 -6.71 46.58 -22.30
C LYS A 525 -7.88 46.51 -23.30
N ASP A 526 -8.15 45.33 -23.87
CA ASP A 526 -9.13 45.11 -24.93
C ASP A 526 -10.44 44.50 -24.40
N MET A 527 -10.51 44.21 -23.10
CA MET A 527 -11.63 43.49 -22.46
C MET A 527 -12.98 44.17 -22.70
N SER A 528 -13.05 45.50 -22.52
CA SER A 528 -14.29 46.26 -22.70
C SER A 528 -14.79 46.21 -24.15
N SER A 529 -13.88 46.22 -25.12
CA SER A 529 -14.21 46.14 -26.54
C SER A 529 -14.80 44.77 -26.90
N GLN A 530 -14.20 43.69 -26.38
CA GLN A 530 -14.70 42.34 -26.62
C GLN A 530 -16.05 42.10 -25.96
N MET A 531 -16.26 42.58 -24.73
CA MET A 531 -17.55 42.46 -24.04
C MET A 531 -18.66 43.16 -24.83
N LYS A 532 -18.40 44.37 -25.34
CA LYS A 532 -19.33 45.09 -26.22
C LYS A 532 -19.63 44.28 -27.49
N TYR A 533 -18.61 43.71 -28.12
CA TYR A 533 -18.77 42.85 -29.30
C TYR A 533 -19.62 41.60 -29.02
N ILE A 534 -19.40 40.94 -27.88
CA ILE A 534 -20.16 39.76 -27.46
C ILE A 534 -21.64 40.11 -27.25
N HIS A 535 -21.91 41.22 -26.54
CA HIS A 535 -23.28 41.66 -26.28
C HIS A 535 -24.00 42.17 -27.53
N ALA A 536 -23.31 42.88 -28.43
CA ALA A 536 -23.88 43.34 -29.70
C ALA A 536 -24.36 42.18 -30.59
N ARG A 537 -23.78 40.99 -30.42
CA ARG A 537 -24.17 39.75 -31.13
C ARG A 537 -25.16 38.88 -30.34
N GLY A 538 -25.74 39.40 -29.26
CA GLY A 538 -26.70 38.66 -28.42
C GLY A 538 -26.07 37.57 -27.56
N GLY A 539 -24.75 37.55 -27.38
CA GLY A 539 -24.06 36.61 -26.50
C GLY A 539 -24.20 37.00 -25.03
N ARG A 540 -24.40 36.00 -24.16
CA ARG A 540 -24.48 36.19 -22.71
C ARG A 540 -23.19 35.69 -22.06
N ILE A 541 -22.46 36.56 -21.36
CA ILE A 541 -21.20 36.18 -20.70
C ILE A 541 -21.50 35.34 -19.46
N VAL A 542 -20.92 34.15 -19.38
CA VAL A 542 -21.07 33.18 -18.28
C VAL A 542 -20.03 33.42 -17.20
N SER A 543 -18.77 33.60 -17.61
CA SER A 543 -17.67 33.84 -16.67
C SER A 543 -16.54 34.62 -17.35
N ILE A 544 -15.85 35.43 -16.54
CA ILE A 544 -14.61 36.11 -16.91
C ILE A 544 -13.54 35.63 -15.92
N THR A 545 -12.50 34.99 -16.43
CA THR A 545 -11.43 34.42 -15.60
C THR A 545 -10.08 34.92 -16.07
N GLU A 546 -9.22 35.32 -15.14
CA GLU A 546 -7.83 35.65 -15.45
C GLU A 546 -7.10 34.37 -15.91
N VAL A 547 -6.46 34.44 -17.07
CA VAL A 547 -5.60 33.38 -17.61
C VAL A 547 -4.16 33.87 -17.47
N MET A 548 -3.35 33.10 -16.75
CA MET A 548 -1.90 33.36 -16.63
C MET A 548 -1.18 33.15 -17.96
#